data_AF-A0A9D5VR52-F1
#
_entry.id   AF-A0A9D5VR52-F1
#
_cell.length_a   1.000
_cell.length_b   1.000
_cell.length_c   1.000
_cell.angle_alpha   90.00
_cell.angle_beta   90.00
_cell.angle_gamma   90.00
#
_symmetry.space_group_name_H-M   'P 1'
#
loop_
_entity.id
_entity.type
_entity.pdbx_description
1 polymer ?
#
loop_
_entity_poly.entity_id
_entity_poly.type
_entity_poly.pdbx_seq_one_letter_code
_entity_poly.pdbx_strand_id
1 'polypeptide(L)'
;MLEGISDKQINNLNDEIMISQLNEIQNNKDKPCYVNTIDMVSISFQSSQKSFTELMPNTIENLLQRTTENNDFSDSDLQKALDFIHASYTRFIRESTGLTANITLQIINFGEAFNFLKKIVLTQKKASWQQWALENIKFIAKRTRESYMQLAKVNDAKDYVILGKDILIRIVQAIDIKNNKSDKPIGDFLRKHNLKFNPSSEASYDEFTTQVELAIIMEKAENHGIKFDSSLVSKLMDIGYILKPSDIDEAVMLKEKFQIDPDTFLSTLLEKNGNKNIISHISHPMDKK
;
A
#
# COMPACT_ATOMS: atom_id res chain seq x y z
N MET A 1 7.43 -28.53 -43.12
CA MET A 1 8.21 -29.34 -42.17
C MET A 1 8.72 -28.39 -41.10
N LEU A 2 7.96 -28.24 -40.01
CA LEU A 2 8.43 -27.58 -38.79
C LEU A 2 8.59 -28.70 -37.78
N GLU A 3 9.83 -29.14 -37.60
CA GLU A 3 10.16 -30.15 -36.59
C GLU A 3 9.99 -29.54 -35.20
N GLY A 4 9.31 -30.29 -34.33
CA GLY A 4 8.93 -29.87 -33.00
C GLY A 4 10.15 -29.72 -32.08
N ILE A 5 10.21 -28.58 -31.39
CA ILE A 5 11.08 -28.40 -30.23
C ILE A 5 10.59 -29.36 -29.15
N SER A 6 11.48 -30.22 -28.65
CA SER A 6 11.12 -31.20 -27.62
C SER A 6 10.88 -30.51 -26.28
N ASP A 7 9.98 -31.04 -25.46
CA ASP A 7 9.67 -30.51 -24.10
C ASP A 7 10.91 -30.38 -23.21
N LYS A 8 11.94 -31.22 -23.47
CA LYS A 8 13.23 -31.16 -22.78
C LYS A 8 14.04 -29.90 -23.10
N GLN A 9 13.91 -29.37 -24.33
CA GLN A 9 14.54 -28.11 -24.73
C GLN A 9 13.82 -26.90 -24.16
N ILE A 10 12.49 -26.99 -23.99
CA ILE A 10 11.69 -25.94 -23.34
C ILE A 10 12.02 -25.84 -21.85
N ASN A 11 12.18 -26.96 -21.16
CA ASN A 11 12.51 -26.98 -19.73
C ASN A 11 13.93 -26.45 -19.46
N ASN A 12 14.92 -26.81 -20.29
CA ASN A 12 16.27 -26.26 -20.17
C ASN A 12 16.32 -24.74 -20.39
N LEU A 13 15.52 -24.20 -21.33
CA LEU A 13 15.43 -22.75 -21.54
C LEU A 13 14.82 -22.03 -20.34
N ASN A 14 13.80 -22.62 -19.70
CA ASN A 14 13.18 -22.02 -18.52
C ASN A 14 14.13 -22.00 -17.31
N ASP A 15 14.93 -23.05 -17.14
CA ASP A 15 15.94 -23.14 -16.08
C ASP A 15 17.08 -22.13 -16.29
N GLU A 16 17.55 -21.94 -17.53
CA GLU A 16 18.56 -20.94 -17.86
C GLU A 16 18.06 -19.49 -17.66
N ILE A 17 16.79 -19.22 -17.99
CA ILE A 17 16.17 -17.91 -17.76
C ILE A 17 16.02 -17.62 -16.26
N MET A 18 15.58 -18.62 -15.47
CA MET A 18 15.49 -18.51 -14.01
C MET A 18 16.85 -18.27 -13.35
N ILE A 19 17.89 -18.99 -13.76
CA ILE A 19 19.25 -18.83 -13.22
C ILE A 19 19.82 -17.44 -13.58
N SER A 20 19.58 -16.97 -14.81
CA SER A 20 19.99 -15.62 -15.24
C SER A 20 19.33 -14.52 -14.38
N GLN A 21 18.03 -14.64 -14.13
CA GLN A 21 17.27 -13.69 -13.29
C GLN A 21 17.72 -13.71 -11.82
N LEU A 22 18.02 -14.90 -11.26
CA LEU A 22 18.53 -15.03 -9.90
C LEU A 22 19.93 -14.40 -9.73
N ASN A 23 20.78 -14.52 -10.76
CA ASN A 23 22.12 -13.91 -10.76
C ASN A 23 22.07 -12.38 -10.89
N GLU A 24 21.12 -11.81 -11.65
CA GLU A 24 20.89 -10.36 -11.68
C GLU A 24 20.39 -9.81 -10.34
N ILE A 25 19.60 -10.58 -9.61
CA ILE A 25 19.11 -10.23 -8.26
C ILE A 25 20.26 -10.26 -7.24
N GLN A 26 21.13 -11.27 -7.30
CA GLN A 26 22.28 -11.38 -6.38
C GLN A 26 23.33 -10.29 -6.59
N ASN A 27 23.53 -9.83 -7.83
CA ASN A 27 24.51 -8.79 -8.16
C ASN A 27 24.07 -7.35 -7.82
N ASN A 28 22.83 -7.14 -7.35
CA ASN A 28 22.27 -5.81 -7.03
C ASN A 28 22.11 -5.52 -5.52
N LYS A 29 22.65 -6.36 -4.63
CA LYS A 29 22.45 -6.24 -3.17
C LYS A 29 22.94 -4.94 -2.52
N ASP A 30 23.82 -4.18 -3.19
CA ASP A 30 24.42 -2.94 -2.64
C ASP A 30 23.89 -1.64 -3.29
N LYS A 31 22.87 -1.70 -4.15
CA LYS A 31 22.24 -0.50 -4.72
C LYS A 31 20.87 -0.24 -4.08
N PRO A 32 20.55 1.00 -3.66
CA PRO A 32 19.18 1.34 -3.28
C PRO A 32 18.27 1.03 -4.47
N CYS A 33 17.36 0.08 -4.26
CA CYS A 33 16.58 -0.57 -5.30
C CYS A 33 15.57 0.42 -5.91
N TYR A 34 16.01 1.18 -6.91
CA TYR A 34 15.16 1.90 -7.87
C TYR A 34 15.10 1.07 -9.16
N VAL A 35 14.65 -0.19 -9.05
CA VAL A 35 14.40 -1.01 -10.24
C VAL A 35 13.04 -0.62 -10.79
N ASN A 36 13.00 -0.35 -12.09
CA ASN A 36 11.81 0.00 -12.86
C ASN A 36 10.66 -0.96 -12.53
N THR A 37 9.71 -0.50 -11.70
CA THR A 37 8.58 -1.27 -11.17
C THR A 37 7.68 -1.83 -12.29
N ILE A 38 7.78 -1.29 -13.49
CA ILE A 38 6.95 -1.64 -14.66
C ILE A 38 7.36 -3.00 -15.26
N ASP A 39 8.65 -3.32 -15.33
CA ASP A 39 9.13 -4.55 -15.99
C ASP A 39 8.99 -5.79 -15.08
N MET A 40 9.13 -5.61 -13.76
CA MET A 40 8.92 -6.70 -12.80
C MET A 40 7.44 -7.10 -12.66
N VAL A 41 6.50 -6.17 -12.82
CA VAL A 41 5.07 -6.47 -12.60
C VAL A 41 4.45 -7.24 -13.77
N SER A 42 4.87 -6.97 -15.01
CA SER A 42 4.30 -7.66 -16.19
C SER A 42 4.87 -9.09 -16.37
N ILE A 43 6.18 -9.27 -16.15
CA ILE A 43 6.83 -10.57 -16.32
C ILE A 43 6.54 -11.51 -15.13
N SER A 44 6.43 -10.98 -13.90
CA SER A 44 6.12 -11.82 -12.73
C SER A 44 4.67 -12.30 -12.71
N PHE A 45 3.72 -11.56 -13.27
CA PHE A 45 2.30 -11.94 -13.24
C PHE A 45 1.97 -13.15 -14.14
N GLN A 46 2.56 -13.23 -15.34
CA GLN A 46 2.29 -14.36 -16.25
C GLN A 46 3.04 -15.64 -15.85
N SER A 47 4.28 -15.50 -15.37
CA SER A 47 5.09 -16.63 -14.90
C SER A 47 4.60 -17.18 -13.56
N SER A 48 4.11 -16.33 -12.65
CA SER A 48 3.55 -16.78 -11.38
C SER A 48 2.25 -17.56 -11.60
N GLN A 49 1.33 -17.08 -12.45
CA GLN A 49 0.04 -17.74 -12.67
C GLN A 49 0.19 -19.22 -13.08
N LYS A 50 1.11 -19.51 -14.01
CA LYS A 50 1.31 -20.86 -14.55
C LYS A 50 1.80 -21.87 -13.48
N SER A 51 2.76 -21.45 -12.65
CA SER A 51 3.32 -22.25 -11.55
C SER A 51 2.29 -22.54 -10.44
N PHE A 52 1.32 -21.64 -10.20
CA PHE A 52 0.31 -21.79 -9.14
C PHE A 52 -0.70 -22.87 -9.44
N THR A 53 -1.27 -22.82 -10.65
CA THR A 53 -2.32 -23.74 -11.08
C THR A 53 -1.84 -25.19 -11.12
N GLU A 54 -0.53 -25.42 -11.25
CA GLU A 54 0.06 -26.75 -11.32
C GLU A 54 0.52 -27.29 -9.95
N LEU A 55 0.94 -26.44 -9.00
CA LEU A 55 1.47 -26.87 -7.69
C LEU A 55 0.44 -26.84 -6.53
N MET A 56 -0.58 -25.99 -6.62
CA MET A 56 -1.48 -25.69 -5.50
C MET A 56 -2.56 -26.74 -5.18
N PRO A 57 -3.27 -27.31 -6.16
CA PRO A 57 -4.36 -28.26 -5.87
C PRO A 57 -3.81 -29.47 -5.11
N ASN A 58 -2.69 -30.01 -5.60
CA ASN A 58 -2.15 -31.28 -5.12
C ASN A 58 -1.71 -31.26 -3.64
N THR A 59 -1.13 -30.17 -3.11
CA THR A 59 -0.59 -30.18 -1.73
C THR A 59 -1.69 -30.08 -0.67
N ILE A 60 -2.66 -29.18 -0.86
CA ILE A 60 -3.80 -29.06 0.07
C ILE A 60 -4.72 -30.26 -0.09
N GLU A 61 -5.05 -30.68 -1.33
CA GLU A 61 -5.92 -31.83 -1.56
C GLU A 61 -5.33 -33.10 -0.96
N ASN A 62 -4.01 -33.33 -1.07
CA ASN A 62 -3.35 -34.47 -0.44
C ASN A 62 -3.39 -34.40 1.11
N LEU A 63 -3.23 -33.21 1.70
CA LEU A 63 -3.33 -33.04 3.16
C LEU A 63 -4.78 -33.23 3.65
N LEU A 64 -5.75 -32.68 2.93
CA LEU A 64 -7.18 -32.86 3.22
C LEU A 64 -7.60 -34.32 3.02
N GLN A 65 -7.13 -35.01 1.99
CA GLN A 65 -7.43 -36.42 1.76
C GLN A 65 -6.87 -37.30 2.89
N ARG A 66 -5.69 -36.97 3.44
CA ARG A 66 -5.15 -37.63 4.64
C ARG A 66 -5.99 -37.37 5.89
N THR A 67 -6.57 -36.17 6.07
CA THR A 67 -7.50 -35.89 7.19
C THR A 67 -8.73 -36.79 7.19
N THR A 68 -9.21 -37.19 6.01
CA THR A 68 -10.36 -38.10 5.88
C THR A 68 -10.01 -39.57 6.08
N GLU A 69 -8.74 -39.95 5.96
CA GLU A 69 -8.31 -41.35 5.93
C GLU A 69 -7.57 -41.81 7.20
N ASN A 70 -6.90 -40.92 7.96
CA ASN A 70 -6.28 -41.25 9.26
C ASN A 70 -6.08 -40.00 10.13
N ASN A 71 -6.45 -40.08 11.41
CA ASN A 71 -6.44 -38.97 12.37
C ASN A 71 -5.06 -38.59 12.96
N ASP A 72 -3.97 -39.23 12.54
CA ASP A 72 -2.63 -38.95 13.08
C ASP A 72 -1.84 -38.01 12.16
N PHE A 73 -1.76 -36.74 12.55
CA PHE A 73 -0.85 -35.76 11.96
C PHE A 73 0.46 -35.74 12.72
N SER A 74 1.57 -35.73 11.99
CA SER A 74 2.89 -35.48 12.58
C SER A 74 3.17 -33.98 12.68
N ASP A 75 4.07 -33.58 13.59
CA ASP A 75 4.60 -32.20 13.64
C ASP A 75 5.20 -31.76 12.29
N SER A 76 5.72 -32.72 11.49
CA SER A 76 6.20 -32.45 10.14
C SER A 76 5.06 -32.09 9.18
N ASP A 77 3.87 -32.69 9.31
CA ASP A 77 2.71 -32.34 8.50
C ASP A 77 2.20 -30.94 8.86
N LEU A 78 2.21 -30.59 10.16
CA LEU A 78 1.89 -29.24 10.64
C LEU A 78 2.86 -28.19 10.07
N GLN A 79 4.18 -28.45 10.13
CA GLN A 79 5.17 -27.52 9.60
C GLN A 79 5.02 -27.33 8.08
N LYS A 80 4.79 -28.40 7.31
CA LYS A 80 4.52 -28.30 5.87
C LYS A 80 3.28 -27.46 5.56
N ALA A 81 2.22 -27.60 6.36
CA ALA A 81 1.02 -26.79 6.22
C ALA A 81 1.30 -25.31 6.54
N LEU A 82 2.08 -25.01 7.59
CA LEU A 82 2.49 -23.64 7.91
C LEU A 82 3.36 -23.02 6.82
N ASP A 83 4.38 -23.73 6.34
CA ASP A 83 5.25 -23.29 5.25
C ASP A 83 4.44 -23.00 3.98
N PHE A 84 3.45 -23.86 3.69
CA PHE A 84 2.54 -23.70 2.57
C PHE A 84 1.64 -22.45 2.71
N ILE A 85 1.02 -22.25 3.88
CA ILE A 85 0.20 -21.06 4.17
C ILE A 85 1.05 -19.81 4.02
N HIS A 86 2.26 -19.81 4.60
CA HIS A 86 3.19 -18.69 4.54
C HIS A 86 3.59 -18.34 3.09
N ALA A 87 3.95 -19.35 2.28
CA ALA A 87 4.30 -19.16 0.88
C ALA A 87 3.10 -18.63 0.06
N SER A 88 1.91 -19.18 0.29
CA SER A 88 0.67 -18.77 -0.37
C SER A 88 0.29 -17.33 -0.03
N TYR A 89 0.35 -16.97 1.26
CA TYR A 89 0.05 -15.63 1.73
C TYR A 89 1.06 -14.60 1.20
N THR A 90 2.36 -14.88 1.31
CA THR A 90 3.43 -14.02 0.77
C THR A 90 3.22 -13.73 -0.71
N ARG A 91 2.86 -14.76 -1.48
CA ARG A 91 2.55 -14.62 -2.89
C ARG A 91 1.31 -13.78 -3.14
N PHE A 92 0.21 -14.03 -2.42
CA PHE A 92 -1.02 -13.25 -2.53
C PHE A 92 -0.77 -11.77 -2.26
N ILE A 93 0.01 -11.44 -1.23
CA ILE A 93 0.40 -10.06 -0.92
C ILE A 93 1.18 -9.46 -2.09
N ARG A 94 2.21 -10.14 -2.59
CA ARG A 94 3.00 -9.67 -3.74
C ARG A 94 2.15 -9.37 -4.97
N GLU A 95 1.23 -10.27 -5.33
CA GLU A 95 0.34 -10.09 -6.49
C GLU A 95 -0.66 -8.95 -6.26
N SER A 96 -1.22 -8.85 -5.06
CA SER A 96 -2.15 -7.78 -4.69
C SER A 96 -1.48 -6.40 -4.67
N THR A 97 -0.24 -6.30 -4.18
CA THR A 97 0.57 -5.08 -4.25
C THR A 97 0.91 -4.72 -5.70
N GLY A 98 1.23 -5.71 -6.56
CA GLY A 98 1.47 -5.50 -7.99
C GLY A 98 0.24 -4.94 -8.72
N LEU A 99 -0.95 -5.47 -8.43
CA LEU A 99 -2.21 -4.93 -8.95
C LEU A 99 -2.44 -3.48 -8.50
N THR A 100 -2.23 -3.21 -7.21
CA THR A 100 -2.35 -1.87 -6.62
C THR A 100 -1.41 -0.88 -7.31
N ALA A 101 -0.16 -1.27 -7.55
CA ALA A 101 0.83 -0.48 -8.26
C ALA A 101 0.38 -0.15 -9.69
N ASN A 102 -0.09 -1.15 -10.45
CA ASN A 102 -0.58 -0.95 -11.81
C ASN A 102 -1.77 0.01 -11.88
N ILE A 103 -2.77 -0.19 -11.03
CA ILE A 103 -3.96 0.69 -10.96
C ILE A 103 -3.52 2.13 -10.64
N THR A 104 -2.61 2.28 -9.69
CA THR A 104 -2.09 3.59 -9.27
C THR A 104 -1.30 4.28 -10.38
N LEU A 105 -0.50 3.54 -11.15
CA LEU A 105 0.19 4.07 -12.31
C LEU A 105 -0.79 4.60 -13.38
N GLN A 106 -1.86 3.84 -13.67
CA GLN A 106 -2.89 4.30 -14.62
C GLN A 106 -3.59 5.57 -14.12
N ILE A 107 -3.85 5.66 -12.81
CA ILE A 107 -4.42 6.86 -12.19
C ILE A 107 -3.51 8.08 -12.37
N ILE A 108 -2.20 7.92 -12.18
CA ILE A 108 -1.22 8.99 -12.41
C ILE A 108 -1.24 9.40 -13.90
N ASN A 109 -1.22 8.46 -14.83
CA ASN A 109 -1.29 8.73 -16.26
C ASN A 109 -2.58 9.50 -16.65
N PHE A 110 -3.73 9.14 -16.07
CA PHE A 110 -4.97 9.93 -16.25
C PHE A 110 -4.82 11.35 -15.71
N GLY A 111 -4.17 11.52 -14.56
CA GLY A 111 -3.87 12.83 -14.00
C GLY A 111 -2.99 13.69 -14.91
N GLU A 112 -1.97 13.10 -15.52
CA GLU A 112 -1.10 13.75 -16.52
C GLU A 112 -1.91 14.19 -17.75
N ALA A 113 -2.75 13.29 -18.28
CA ALA A 113 -3.64 13.60 -19.40
C ALA A 113 -4.62 14.74 -19.06
N PHE A 114 -5.22 14.75 -17.86
CA PHE A 114 -6.07 15.86 -17.43
C PHE A 114 -5.31 17.17 -17.26
N ASN A 115 -4.09 17.14 -16.73
CA ASN A 115 -3.23 18.33 -16.63
C ASN A 115 -2.87 18.89 -18.02
N PHE A 116 -2.57 18.02 -18.98
CA PHE A 116 -2.32 18.41 -20.36
C PHE A 116 -3.57 19.01 -21.02
N LEU A 117 -4.72 18.33 -20.90
CA LEU A 117 -5.99 18.81 -21.44
C LEU A 117 -6.40 20.16 -20.83
N LYS A 118 -6.17 20.36 -19.52
CA LYS A 118 -6.37 21.65 -18.86
C LYS A 118 -5.54 22.76 -19.50
N LYS A 119 -4.27 22.49 -19.84
CA LYS A 119 -3.43 23.49 -20.54
C LYS A 119 -4.05 23.87 -21.88
N ILE A 120 -4.51 22.89 -22.67
CA ILE A 120 -5.17 23.14 -23.98
C ILE A 120 -6.41 24.01 -23.83
N VAL A 121 -7.32 23.64 -22.91
CA VAL A 121 -8.59 24.36 -22.69
C VAL A 121 -8.33 25.81 -22.29
N LEU A 122 -7.38 26.04 -21.38
CA LEU A 122 -7.01 27.39 -20.93
C LEU A 122 -6.39 28.22 -22.05
N THR A 123 -5.57 27.62 -22.93
CA THR A 123 -4.99 28.31 -24.10
C THR A 123 -6.05 28.75 -25.10
N GLN A 124 -7.12 27.98 -25.28
CA GLN A 124 -8.20 28.33 -26.20
C GLN A 124 -9.10 29.47 -25.69
N LYS A 125 -9.02 29.84 -24.40
CA LYS A 125 -9.78 30.94 -23.76
C LYS A 125 -11.31 30.89 -23.95
N LYS A 126 -11.89 29.74 -24.29
CA LYS A 126 -13.34 29.58 -24.54
C LYS A 126 -14.15 29.30 -23.28
N ALA A 127 -13.55 28.68 -22.27
CA ALA A 127 -14.20 28.32 -21.01
C ALA A 127 -13.18 28.13 -19.88
N SER A 128 -13.64 28.20 -18.63
CA SER A 128 -12.85 27.71 -17.49
C SER A 128 -12.66 26.19 -17.58
N TRP A 129 -11.56 25.68 -17.01
CA TRP A 129 -11.33 24.22 -16.92
C TRP A 129 -12.50 23.51 -16.26
N GLN A 130 -13.00 24.06 -15.15
CA GLN A 130 -14.04 23.44 -14.34
C GLN A 130 -15.34 23.29 -15.13
N GLN A 131 -15.75 24.33 -15.83
CA GLN A 131 -16.96 24.30 -16.66
C GLN A 131 -16.79 23.34 -17.84
N TRP A 132 -15.70 23.50 -18.60
CA TRP A 132 -15.43 22.65 -19.76
C TRP A 132 -15.37 21.17 -19.36
N ALA A 133 -14.69 20.84 -18.27
CA ALA A 133 -14.54 19.48 -17.83
C ALA A 133 -15.88 18.90 -17.32
N LEU A 134 -16.74 19.70 -16.68
CA LEU A 134 -18.08 19.26 -16.27
C LEU A 134 -18.95 18.86 -17.48
N GLU A 135 -18.83 19.60 -18.57
CA GLU A 135 -19.59 19.35 -19.80
C GLU A 135 -19.04 18.17 -20.61
N ASN A 136 -17.72 17.96 -20.60
CA ASN A 136 -17.04 17.03 -21.52
C ASN A 136 -16.52 15.73 -20.87
N ILE A 137 -16.25 15.71 -19.56
CA ILE A 137 -15.71 14.54 -18.85
C ILE A 137 -16.74 14.10 -17.79
N LYS A 138 -17.87 13.55 -18.26
CA LYS A 138 -18.98 13.13 -17.39
C LYS A 138 -18.78 11.77 -16.72
N PHE A 139 -17.88 10.96 -17.27
CA PHE A 139 -17.60 9.60 -16.78
C PHE A 139 -16.66 9.58 -15.55
N ILE A 140 -16.06 10.72 -15.17
CA ILE A 140 -15.26 10.84 -13.95
C ILE A 140 -15.74 12.03 -13.12
N ALA A 141 -16.04 11.76 -11.85
CA ALA A 141 -16.43 12.78 -10.89
C ALA A 141 -15.39 13.91 -10.79
N LYS A 142 -15.84 15.13 -10.46
CA LYS A 142 -14.98 16.31 -10.28
C LYS A 142 -13.83 16.03 -9.30
N ARG A 143 -14.17 15.55 -8.08
CA ARG A 143 -13.20 15.26 -7.03
C ARG A 143 -12.13 14.27 -7.48
N THR A 144 -12.53 13.19 -8.15
CA THR A 144 -11.60 12.18 -8.67
C THR A 144 -10.61 12.77 -9.67
N ARG A 145 -11.08 13.59 -10.62
CA ARG A 145 -10.20 14.28 -11.58
C ARG A 145 -9.20 15.18 -10.86
N GLU A 146 -9.66 15.98 -9.91
CA GLU A 146 -8.81 16.90 -9.15
C GLU A 146 -7.73 16.14 -8.35
N SER A 147 -8.10 15.04 -7.69
CA SER A 147 -7.15 14.18 -6.98
C SER A 147 -6.10 13.55 -7.91
N TYR A 148 -6.51 13.06 -9.09
CA TYR A 148 -5.58 12.45 -10.04
C TYR A 148 -4.61 13.49 -10.60
N MET A 149 -5.12 14.68 -10.95
CA MET A 149 -4.32 15.80 -11.40
C MET A 149 -3.34 16.29 -10.33
N GLN A 150 -3.74 16.28 -9.06
CA GLN A 150 -2.87 16.64 -7.94
C GLN A 150 -1.72 15.65 -7.80
N LEU A 151 -2.03 14.34 -7.79
CA LEU A 151 -1.02 13.29 -7.68
C LEU A 151 -0.03 13.33 -8.86
N ALA A 152 -0.52 13.51 -10.08
CA ALA A 152 0.29 13.58 -11.29
C ALA A 152 1.21 14.82 -11.40
N LYS A 153 1.08 15.80 -10.51
CA LYS A 153 2.01 16.94 -10.44
C LYS A 153 3.24 16.66 -9.58
N VAL A 154 3.26 15.52 -8.90
CA VAL A 154 4.32 15.15 -7.97
C VAL A 154 5.29 14.25 -8.71
N ASN A 155 6.51 14.77 -8.92
CA ASN A 155 7.48 14.20 -9.86
C ASN A 155 7.83 12.74 -9.54
N ASP A 156 7.97 12.40 -8.26
CA ASP A 156 8.35 11.07 -7.80
C ASP A 156 7.15 10.16 -7.46
N ALA A 157 5.90 10.57 -7.74
CA ALA A 157 4.73 9.74 -7.42
C ALA A 157 4.73 8.37 -8.11
N LYS A 158 5.31 8.29 -9.32
CA LYS A 158 5.42 7.03 -10.07
C LYS A 158 6.39 6.04 -9.40
N ASP A 159 7.36 6.53 -8.64
CA ASP A 159 8.34 5.68 -7.94
C ASP A 159 7.70 4.94 -6.74
N TYR A 160 6.57 5.44 -6.24
CA TYR A 160 5.90 4.93 -5.04
C TYR A 160 4.49 4.37 -5.29
N VAL A 161 4.20 3.94 -6.53
CA VAL A 161 2.88 3.40 -6.93
C VAL A 161 2.39 2.24 -6.07
N ILE A 162 3.31 1.48 -5.48
CA ILE A 162 3.03 0.37 -4.57
C ILE A 162 2.20 0.78 -3.35
N LEU A 163 2.27 2.04 -2.91
CA LEU A 163 1.51 2.55 -1.76
C LEU A 163 0.02 2.69 -2.06
N GLY A 164 -0.36 2.63 -3.34
CA GLY A 164 -1.73 2.88 -3.75
C GLY A 164 -2.08 4.37 -3.80
N LYS A 165 -3.04 4.70 -4.66
CA LYS A 165 -3.55 6.06 -4.84
C LYS A 165 -3.92 6.77 -3.53
N ASP A 166 -4.66 6.12 -2.64
CA ASP A 166 -5.26 6.81 -1.50
C ASP A 166 -4.19 7.19 -0.45
N ILE A 167 -3.19 6.33 -0.23
CA ILE A 167 -2.04 6.67 0.62
C ILE A 167 -1.23 7.79 -0.02
N LEU A 168 -0.90 7.69 -1.31
CA LEU A 168 -0.14 8.73 -2.01
C LEU A 168 -0.84 10.10 -1.96
N ILE A 169 -2.15 10.16 -2.19
CA ILE A 169 -2.92 11.41 -2.08
C ILE A 169 -2.79 12.01 -0.67
N ARG A 170 -2.88 11.18 0.38
CA ARG A 170 -2.76 11.66 1.76
C ARG A 170 -1.35 12.15 2.09
N ILE A 171 -0.30 11.49 1.59
CA ILE A 171 1.08 11.97 1.67
C ILE A 171 1.18 13.35 0.99
N VAL A 172 0.70 13.45 -0.25
CA VAL A 172 0.72 14.68 -1.06
C VAL A 172 -0.07 15.83 -0.39
N GLN A 173 -1.08 15.51 0.42
CA GLN A 173 -1.81 16.51 1.22
C GLN A 173 -1.10 16.88 2.52
N ALA A 174 -0.31 15.98 3.09
CA ALA A 174 0.47 16.22 4.30
C ALA A 174 1.76 16.99 3.99
N ILE A 175 2.37 16.75 2.83
CA ILE A 175 3.52 17.53 2.38
C ILE A 175 3.02 18.89 1.90
N ASP A 176 3.64 19.96 2.37
CA ASP A 176 3.43 21.30 1.80
C ASP A 176 4.12 21.43 0.44
N ILE A 177 3.54 20.83 -0.59
CA ILE A 177 4.09 20.80 -1.96
C ILE A 177 4.25 22.22 -2.55
N LYS A 178 3.48 23.21 -2.06
CA LYS A 178 3.63 24.58 -2.55
C LYS A 178 4.94 25.22 -2.11
N ASN A 179 5.39 24.88 -0.91
CA ASN A 179 6.64 25.39 -0.33
C ASN A 179 7.80 24.40 -0.47
N ASN A 180 7.52 23.13 -0.74
CA ASN A 180 8.53 22.11 -0.98
C ASN A 180 9.14 22.26 -2.38
N LYS A 181 10.43 22.60 -2.42
CA LYS A 181 11.22 22.77 -3.66
C LYS A 181 11.96 21.50 -4.08
N SER A 182 11.74 20.39 -3.38
CA SER A 182 12.38 19.11 -3.71
C SER A 182 11.81 18.54 -4.99
N ASP A 183 12.69 17.93 -5.79
CA ASP A 183 12.31 17.11 -6.94
C ASP A 183 11.72 15.75 -6.53
N LYS A 184 11.96 15.32 -5.28
CA LYS A 184 11.51 14.03 -4.73
C LYS A 184 10.75 14.20 -3.41
N PRO A 185 9.62 14.93 -3.40
CA PRO A 185 8.91 15.26 -2.16
C PRO A 185 8.39 14.04 -1.41
N ILE A 186 7.92 12.99 -2.09
CA ILE A 186 7.45 11.76 -1.42
C ILE A 186 8.65 11.00 -0.85
N GLY A 187 9.75 10.89 -1.61
CA GLY A 187 10.97 10.26 -1.13
C GLY A 187 11.59 10.96 0.08
N ASP A 188 11.52 12.29 0.12
CA ASP A 188 11.99 13.08 1.25
C ASP A 188 11.09 12.92 2.48
N PHE A 189 9.77 12.86 2.28
CA PHE A 189 8.82 12.52 3.34
C PHE A 189 9.14 11.15 3.95
N LEU A 190 9.30 10.10 3.13
CA LEU A 190 9.63 8.77 3.62
C LEU A 190 10.98 8.76 4.36
N ARG A 191 11.98 9.48 3.85
CA ARG A 191 13.30 9.59 4.50
C ARG A 191 13.24 10.34 5.82
N LYS A 192 12.47 11.43 5.91
CA LYS A 192 12.27 12.21 7.14
C LYS A 192 11.76 11.31 8.28
N HIS A 193 10.87 10.38 7.95
CA HIS A 193 10.27 9.44 8.91
C HIS A 193 11.00 8.10 9.02
N ASN A 194 12.18 7.97 8.40
CA ASN A 194 12.98 6.72 8.35
C ASN A 194 12.19 5.50 7.84
N LEU A 195 11.26 5.73 6.91
CA LEU A 195 10.43 4.70 6.30
C LEU A 195 11.16 4.11 5.11
N LYS A 196 11.45 2.80 5.16
CA LYS A 196 12.10 2.07 4.08
C LYS A 196 11.19 0.95 3.63
N PHE A 197 10.63 1.07 2.42
CA PHE A 197 9.96 -0.05 1.80
C PHE A 197 11.01 -1.05 1.33
N ASN A 198 10.95 -2.28 1.86
CA ASN A 198 11.73 -3.38 1.35
C ASN A 198 10.77 -4.44 0.77
N PRO A 199 10.62 -4.52 -0.57
CA PRO A 199 9.74 -5.50 -1.21
C PRO A 199 10.15 -6.96 -0.95
N SER A 200 11.38 -7.18 -0.47
CA SER A 200 11.95 -8.50 -0.20
C SER A 200 11.97 -8.84 1.29
N SER A 201 11.64 -7.93 2.20
CA SER A 201 11.51 -8.27 3.62
C SER A 201 10.13 -8.85 3.90
N GLU A 202 10.06 -9.81 4.81
CA GLU A 202 8.81 -10.34 5.38
C GLU A 202 7.99 -9.31 6.17
N ALA A 203 8.48 -8.06 6.33
CA ALA A 203 7.66 -6.97 6.84
C ALA A 203 6.37 -6.90 6.01
N SER A 204 5.23 -7.09 6.66
CA SER A 204 3.96 -7.10 5.94
C SER A 204 3.78 -5.73 5.29
N TYR A 205 3.34 -5.72 4.03
CA TYR A 205 2.94 -4.49 3.35
C TYR A 205 2.00 -3.65 4.24
N ASP A 206 1.18 -4.32 5.04
CA ASP A 206 0.28 -3.73 6.03
C ASP A 206 1.03 -2.98 7.14
N GLU A 207 2.11 -3.53 7.68
CA GLU A 207 2.94 -2.84 8.67
C GLU A 207 3.58 -1.58 8.07
N PHE A 208 4.16 -1.68 6.88
CA PHE A 208 4.76 -0.53 6.21
C PHE A 208 3.71 0.56 5.93
N THR A 209 2.53 0.20 5.43
CA THR A 209 1.46 1.16 5.18
C THR A 209 0.93 1.79 6.48
N THR A 210 0.85 1.03 7.56
CA THR A 210 0.52 1.54 8.91
C THR A 210 1.54 2.58 9.38
N GLN A 211 2.83 2.30 9.22
CA GLN A 211 3.89 3.27 9.57
C GLN A 211 3.82 4.55 8.70
N VAL A 212 3.49 4.41 7.42
CA VAL A 212 3.26 5.56 6.53
C VAL A 212 2.05 6.38 6.98
N GLU A 213 0.95 5.73 7.39
CA GLU A 213 -0.23 6.42 7.91
C GLU A 213 0.07 7.19 9.20
N LEU A 214 0.80 6.58 10.13
CA LEU A 214 1.30 7.24 11.33
C LEU A 214 2.11 8.49 10.96
N ALA A 215 3.07 8.36 10.04
CA ALA A 215 3.89 9.48 9.58
C ALA A 215 3.06 10.62 8.96
N ILE A 216 2.01 10.30 8.20
CA ILE A 216 1.08 11.30 7.62
C ILE A 216 0.38 12.09 8.72
N ILE A 217 -0.08 11.42 9.77
CA ILE A 217 -0.75 12.06 10.91
C ILE A 217 0.23 12.99 11.64
N MET A 218 1.44 12.50 11.91
CA MET A 218 2.50 13.26 12.58
C MET A 218 2.90 14.51 11.77
N GLU A 219 3.05 14.38 10.46
CA GLU A 219 3.36 15.51 9.56
C GLU A 219 2.24 16.55 9.56
N LYS A 220 0.98 16.11 9.52
CA LYS A 220 -0.17 17.03 9.59
C LYS A 220 -0.22 17.76 10.93
N ALA A 221 0.01 17.06 12.03
CA ALA A 221 0.06 17.66 13.36
C ALA A 221 1.16 18.73 13.42
N GLU A 222 2.36 18.42 12.92
CA GLU A 222 3.50 19.34 12.88
C GLU A 222 3.21 20.59 12.04
N ASN A 223 2.55 20.43 10.89
CA ASN A 223 2.11 21.55 10.05
C ASN A 223 1.09 22.48 10.74
N HIS A 224 0.39 22.00 11.77
CA HIS A 224 -0.48 22.82 12.62
C HIS A 224 0.19 23.30 13.91
N GLY A 225 1.53 23.18 14.01
CA GLY A 225 2.30 23.68 15.16
C GLY A 225 2.13 22.84 16.43
N ILE A 226 1.66 21.60 16.30
CA ILE A 226 1.56 20.64 17.41
C ILE A 226 2.42 19.41 17.13
N LYS A 227 2.85 18.75 18.19
CA LYS A 227 3.62 17.50 18.09
C LYS A 227 2.95 16.51 19.02
N PHE A 228 2.62 15.35 18.48
CA PHE A 228 2.13 14.22 19.27
C PHE A 228 3.29 13.31 19.67
N ASP A 229 3.13 12.57 20.77
CA ASP A 229 3.92 11.38 21.04
C ASP A 229 3.52 10.27 20.05
N SER A 230 4.48 9.81 19.24
CA SER A 230 4.26 8.74 18.26
C SER A 230 3.77 7.45 18.91
N SER A 231 4.13 7.17 20.16
CA SER A 231 3.70 5.98 20.89
C SER A 231 2.21 6.03 21.25
N LEU A 232 1.65 7.22 21.52
CA LEU A 232 0.22 7.39 21.78
C LEU A 232 -0.59 7.26 20.50
N VAL A 233 -0.10 7.82 19.41
CA VAL A 233 -0.75 7.68 18.10
C VAL A 233 -0.73 6.22 17.64
N SER A 234 0.39 5.51 17.82
CA SER A 234 0.48 4.06 17.53
C SER A 234 -0.57 3.28 18.32
N LYS A 235 -0.67 3.51 19.63
CA LYS A 235 -1.68 2.84 20.47
C LYS A 235 -3.12 3.10 20.02
N LEU A 236 -3.41 4.31 19.52
CA LEU A 236 -4.74 4.63 18.97
C LEU A 236 -5.00 3.81 17.71
N MET A 237 -4.03 3.73 16.81
CA MET A 237 -4.14 2.92 15.60
C MET A 237 -4.30 1.43 15.93
N ASP A 238 -3.57 0.92 16.94
CA ASP A 238 -3.64 -0.47 17.38
C ASP A 238 -5.04 -0.87 17.90
N ILE A 239 -5.76 0.06 18.53
CA ILE A 239 -7.16 -0.16 18.95
C ILE A 239 -8.18 0.09 17.83
N GLY A 240 -7.71 0.29 16.59
CA GLY A 240 -8.53 0.56 15.41
C GLY A 240 -9.04 2.00 15.30
N TYR A 241 -8.51 2.93 16.09
CA TYR A 241 -8.91 4.34 16.03
C TYR A 241 -8.10 5.07 14.95
N ILE A 242 -8.80 5.63 13.96
CA ILE A 242 -8.21 6.42 12.89
C ILE A 242 -8.36 7.90 13.23
N LEU A 243 -7.23 8.58 13.50
CA LEU A 243 -7.22 10.03 13.71
C LEU A 243 -7.67 10.77 12.44
N LYS A 244 -8.72 11.56 12.59
CA LYS A 244 -9.29 12.41 11.55
C LYS A 244 -8.67 13.79 11.59
N PRO A 245 -8.76 14.56 10.49
CA PRO A 245 -8.35 15.97 10.50
C PRO A 245 -9.01 16.79 11.62
N SER A 246 -10.29 16.50 11.93
CA SER A 246 -11.00 17.16 13.03
C SER A 246 -10.38 16.93 14.40
N ASP A 247 -9.73 15.79 14.62
CA ASP A 247 -9.09 15.46 15.89
C ASP A 247 -7.78 16.27 16.05
N ILE A 248 -7.09 16.53 14.93
CA ILE A 248 -5.93 17.43 14.90
C ILE A 248 -6.41 18.87 15.17
N ASP A 249 -7.47 19.32 14.50
CA ASP A 249 -8.04 20.66 14.71
C ASP A 249 -8.49 20.86 16.17
N GLU A 250 -9.09 19.84 16.78
CA GLU A 250 -9.47 19.85 18.19
C GLU A 250 -8.25 19.93 19.11
N ALA A 251 -7.21 19.11 18.87
CA ALA A 251 -5.97 19.16 19.64
C ALA A 251 -5.28 20.54 19.55
N VAL A 252 -5.25 21.14 18.36
CA VAL A 252 -4.74 22.51 18.14
C VAL A 252 -5.56 23.51 18.94
N MET A 253 -6.89 23.46 18.83
CA MET A 253 -7.78 24.35 19.56
C MET A 253 -7.61 24.24 21.08
N LEU A 254 -7.46 23.01 21.60
CA LEU A 254 -7.24 22.75 23.02
C LEU A 254 -5.91 23.34 23.52
N LYS A 255 -4.85 23.20 22.72
CA LYS A 255 -3.54 23.81 23.01
C LYS A 255 -3.62 25.34 23.00
N GLU A 256 -4.21 25.93 21.97
CA GLU A 256 -4.24 27.39 21.80
C GLU A 256 -5.14 28.09 22.82
N LYS A 257 -6.33 27.56 23.07
CA LYS A 257 -7.33 28.23 23.93
C LYS A 257 -7.18 27.90 25.40
N PHE A 258 -6.77 26.68 25.71
CA PHE A 258 -6.78 26.16 27.08
C PHE A 258 -5.40 25.75 27.59
N GLN A 259 -4.35 25.89 26.76
CA GLN A 259 -2.98 25.46 27.08
C GLN A 259 -2.92 23.97 27.48
N ILE A 260 -3.85 23.18 26.96
CA ILE A 260 -3.89 21.73 27.18
C ILE A 260 -2.88 21.09 26.25
N ASP A 261 -2.03 20.22 26.80
CA ASP A 261 -1.07 19.49 26.01
C ASP A 261 -1.77 18.53 25.01
N PRO A 262 -1.40 18.53 23.72
CA PRO A 262 -2.05 17.68 22.71
C PRO A 262 -2.07 16.18 23.06
N ASP A 263 -1.08 15.66 23.79
CA ASP A 263 -1.05 14.25 24.19
C ASP A 263 -2.07 13.92 25.29
N THR A 264 -2.52 14.93 26.05
CA THR A 264 -3.63 14.78 27.00
C THR A 264 -4.94 14.49 26.25
N PHE A 265 -5.14 15.12 25.10
CA PHE A 265 -6.29 14.84 24.23
C PHE A 265 -6.22 13.42 23.64
N LEU A 266 -5.05 13.00 23.14
CA LEU A 266 -4.86 11.63 22.65
C LEU A 266 -5.10 10.58 23.73
N SER A 267 -4.61 10.84 24.95
CA SER A 267 -4.84 9.95 26.11
C SER A 267 -6.34 9.84 26.43
N THR A 268 -7.08 10.95 26.36
CA THR A 268 -8.55 10.96 26.54
C THR A 268 -9.25 10.14 25.45
N LEU A 269 -8.78 10.20 24.21
CA LEU A 269 -9.31 9.37 23.12
C LEU A 269 -9.01 7.88 23.36
N LEU A 270 -7.82 7.54 23.83
CA LEU A 270 -7.44 6.16 24.18
C LEU A 270 -8.35 5.60 25.27
N GLU A 271 -8.59 6.35 26.35
CA GLU A 271 -9.46 5.91 27.43
C GLU A 271 -10.92 5.71 26.96
N LYS A 272 -11.43 6.66 26.16
CA LYS A 272 -12.81 6.59 25.65
C LYS A 272 -13.03 5.43 24.68
N ASN A 273 -12.04 5.08 23.86
CA ASN A 273 -12.18 4.05 22.84
C ASN A 273 -11.70 2.67 23.30
N GLY A 274 -10.66 2.61 24.14
CA GLY A 274 -10.20 1.36 24.76
C GLY A 274 -11.27 0.69 25.61
N ASN A 275 -12.06 1.49 26.35
CA ASN A 275 -13.18 0.96 27.14
C ASN A 275 -14.34 0.40 26.31
N LYS A 276 -14.53 0.87 25.07
CA LYS A 276 -15.60 0.35 24.19
C LYS A 276 -15.28 -1.05 23.66
N ASN A 277 -14.00 -1.33 23.36
CA ASN A 277 -13.56 -2.63 22.86
C ASN A 277 -13.62 -3.73 23.94
N ILE A 278 -13.49 -3.37 25.22
CA ILE A 278 -13.63 -4.32 26.33
C ILE A 278 -15.10 -4.76 26.50
N ILE A 279 -16.06 -3.84 26.33
CA ILE A 279 -17.48 -4.13 26.54
C ILE A 279 -18.08 -4.98 25.39
N SER A 280 -17.58 -4.82 24.15
CA SER A 280 -18.00 -5.65 23.01
C SER A 280 -17.53 -7.11 23.09
N HIS A 281 -16.43 -7.39 23.80
CA HIS A 281 -15.93 -8.76 23.98
C HIS A 281 -16.54 -9.51 25.17
N ILE A 282 -17.18 -8.81 26.11
CA ILE A 282 -17.83 -9.42 27.29
C ILE A 282 -19.32 -9.72 27.03
N SER A 283 -19.87 -9.29 25.89
CA SER A 283 -21.28 -9.46 25.53
C SER A 283 -21.55 -10.74 24.72
N HIS A 284 -21.19 -11.89 25.27
CA HIS A 284 -21.86 -13.17 24.96
C HIS A 284 -22.17 -13.85 26.30
N PRO A 285 -23.33 -13.54 26.92
CA PRO A 285 -23.82 -14.41 27.97
C PRO A 285 -24.10 -15.77 27.32
N MET A 286 -23.34 -16.78 27.75
CA MET A 286 -23.74 -18.17 27.62
C MET A 286 -25.12 -18.29 28.26
N ASP A 287 -26.16 -18.36 27.44
CA ASP A 287 -27.48 -18.77 27.87
C ASP A 287 -27.36 -20.17 28.49
N LYS A 288 -27.37 -20.20 29.82
CA LYS A 288 -27.62 -21.40 30.61
C LYS A 288 -29.11 -21.43 30.95
N LYS A 289 -29.89 -22.13 30.14
CA LYS A 289 -30.69 -23.31 30.53
C LYS A 289 -31.71 -23.68 29.46
#